data_AF-A0A5N7WBX3-F1
#
_entry.id   AF-A0A5N7WBX3-F1
#
_cell.length_a   1.000
_cell.length_b   1.000
_cell.length_c   1.000
_cell.angle_alpha   90.00
_cell.angle_beta   90.00
_cell.angle_gamma   90.00
#
_symmetry.space_group_name_H-M   'P 1'
#
loop_
_entity.id
_entity.type
_entity.pdbx_description
1 polymer ?
#
loop_
_entity_poly.entity_id
_entity_poly.type
_entity_poly.pdbx_seq_one_letter_code
_entity_poly.pdbx_strand_id
1 'polypeptide(L)'
;MSQTFQHHGQLADACAEWAKISLNGLQPRRNLHLSDKKADWKEALGALRRFADSDSYQAPLDFKAHAALENYWKWKEVGAQARWLLIYGIDLGLSGDVLRPIYQEVAALWIDAASAAEHARASMAQETGADYGVAAPINTRTDEYAIAVTLLSLATLLDAQDDVPALDEHVLAFDTDQLLDYLCAGGLQLQQVSEELLHKRPYGAMKPFFEQLEALPDPLLPYLQTQYQEFLKLSPKQQKKGAPWLGTGYWALEVAALTVLYGWEDSALRASPHYPADLVDYARGRLAQAESGDS
;
A
#
# COMPACT_ATOMS: atom_id res chain seq x y z
N MET A 1 5.17 -35.24 5.35
CA MET A 1 3.90 -34.67 4.84
C MET A 1 4.28 -33.34 4.23
N SER A 2 4.06 -33.13 2.92
CA SER A 2 4.26 -31.81 2.32
C SER A 2 3.22 -30.88 2.93
N GLN A 3 3.63 -29.80 3.59
CA GLN A 3 2.69 -28.77 4.02
C GLN A 3 2.14 -28.13 2.76
N THR A 4 0.85 -28.32 2.49
CA THR A 4 0.16 -27.62 1.41
C THR A 4 0.11 -26.14 1.78
N PHE A 5 0.72 -25.29 0.96
CA PHE A 5 0.61 -23.85 1.08
C PHE A 5 -0.85 -23.43 1.00
N GLN A 6 -1.31 -22.62 1.95
CA GLN A 6 -2.66 -22.05 1.93
C GLN A 6 -2.55 -20.55 1.66
N HIS A 7 -3.10 -20.12 0.53
CA HIS A 7 -3.18 -18.71 0.19
C HIS A 7 -4.12 -17.98 1.13
N HIS A 8 -3.74 -16.77 1.53
CA HIS A 8 -4.62 -15.84 2.25
C HIS A 8 -5.69 -15.23 1.32
N GLY A 9 -5.41 -15.16 0.02
CA GLY A 9 -6.31 -14.61 -1.01
C GLY A 9 -6.68 -15.61 -2.10
N GLN A 10 -7.44 -15.15 -3.09
CA GLN A 10 -7.86 -15.91 -4.27
C GLN A 10 -7.52 -15.12 -5.56
N LEU A 11 -6.23 -14.85 -5.77
CA LEU A 11 -5.77 -13.92 -6.81
C LEU A 11 -6.29 -14.24 -8.22
N ALA A 12 -6.39 -15.53 -8.58
CA ALA A 12 -6.87 -15.95 -9.90
C ALA A 12 -8.35 -15.56 -10.11
N ASP A 13 -9.21 -15.87 -9.14
CA ASP A 13 -10.63 -15.53 -9.16
C ASP A 13 -10.83 -14.01 -9.08
N ALA A 14 -10.06 -13.35 -8.21
CA ALA A 14 -10.08 -11.90 -8.08
C ALA A 14 -9.71 -11.21 -9.40
N CYS A 15 -8.63 -11.64 -10.08
CA CYS A 15 -8.25 -11.14 -11.40
C CYS A 15 -9.36 -11.35 -12.44
N ALA A 16 -10.08 -12.47 -12.38
CA ALA A 16 -11.21 -12.74 -13.28
C ALA A 16 -12.38 -11.78 -13.03
N GLU A 17 -12.67 -11.43 -11.77
CA GLU A 17 -13.67 -10.40 -11.44
C GLU A 17 -13.20 -9.00 -11.84
N TRP A 18 -11.94 -8.65 -11.60
CA TRP A 18 -11.40 -7.32 -11.96
C TRP A 18 -11.37 -7.08 -13.46
N ALA A 19 -11.24 -8.14 -14.26
CA ALA A 19 -11.34 -8.07 -15.71
C ALA A 19 -12.75 -7.65 -16.19
N LYS A 20 -13.78 -7.81 -15.36
CA LYS A 20 -15.17 -7.42 -15.65
C LYS A 20 -15.47 -5.98 -15.26
N ILE A 21 -14.59 -5.31 -14.52
CA ILE A 21 -14.78 -3.91 -14.11
C ILE A 21 -14.85 -3.02 -15.35
N SER A 22 -15.99 -2.36 -15.54
CA SER A 22 -16.17 -1.42 -16.64
C SER A 22 -15.34 -0.16 -16.40
N LEU A 23 -14.35 0.07 -17.25
CA LEU A 23 -13.59 1.32 -17.26
C LEU A 23 -14.26 2.43 -18.09
N ASN A 24 -15.45 2.19 -18.64
CA ASN A 24 -16.16 3.16 -19.47
C ASN A 24 -17.09 4.03 -18.62
N GLY A 25 -17.14 5.32 -18.93
CA GLY A 25 -17.98 6.28 -18.20
C GLY A 25 -17.45 6.72 -16.83
N LEU A 26 -16.32 6.18 -16.39
CA LEU A 26 -15.66 6.63 -15.16
C LEU A 26 -15.26 8.11 -15.25
N GLN A 27 -15.35 8.80 -14.12
CA GLN A 27 -14.85 10.17 -13.94
C GLN A 27 -13.49 10.09 -13.21
N PRO A 28 -12.36 10.32 -13.91
CA PRO A 28 -11.05 10.29 -13.27
C PRO A 28 -10.96 11.32 -12.15
N ARG A 29 -10.32 10.97 -11.03
CA ARG A 29 -10.15 11.88 -9.89
C ARG A 29 -9.18 13.03 -10.18
N ARG A 30 -8.40 12.91 -11.26
CA ARG A 30 -7.43 13.93 -11.72
C ARG A 30 -7.37 13.98 -13.24
N ASN A 31 -6.80 15.05 -13.78
CA ASN A 31 -6.53 15.12 -15.21
C ASN A 31 -5.47 14.07 -15.62
N LEU A 32 -5.82 13.23 -16.60
CA LEU A 32 -4.94 12.16 -17.11
C LEU A 32 -5.32 11.78 -18.55
N HIS A 33 -4.39 11.14 -19.25
CA HIS A 33 -4.67 10.54 -20.55
C HIS A 33 -5.40 9.21 -20.34
N LEU A 34 -6.71 9.21 -20.54
CA LEU A 34 -7.58 8.11 -20.12
C LEU A 34 -7.27 6.79 -20.84
N SER A 35 -6.90 6.82 -22.12
CA SER A 35 -6.53 5.59 -22.83
C SER A 35 -5.27 4.95 -22.26
N ASP A 36 -4.28 5.77 -21.89
CA ASP A 36 -3.01 5.27 -21.35
C ASP A 36 -3.24 4.68 -19.97
N LYS A 37 -3.99 5.39 -19.11
CA LYS A 37 -4.29 4.87 -17.78
C LYS A 37 -5.12 3.58 -17.81
N LYS A 38 -6.02 3.43 -18.79
CA LYS A 38 -6.73 2.16 -19.04
C LYS A 38 -5.80 1.05 -19.57
N ALA A 39 -4.78 1.40 -20.35
CA ALA A 39 -3.77 0.45 -20.80
C ALA A 39 -2.91 -0.01 -19.62
N ASP A 40 -2.44 0.92 -18.78
CA ASP A 40 -1.69 0.64 -17.55
C ASP A 40 -2.46 -0.33 -16.63
N TRP A 41 -3.76 -0.08 -16.43
CA TRP A 41 -4.64 -0.98 -15.67
C TRP A 41 -4.66 -2.41 -16.26
N LYS A 42 -4.87 -2.52 -17.58
CA LYS A 42 -4.94 -3.81 -18.26
C LYS A 42 -3.61 -4.55 -18.23
N GLU A 43 -2.49 -3.83 -18.33
CA GLU A 43 -1.16 -4.39 -18.26
C GLU A 43 -0.88 -4.95 -16.86
N ALA A 44 -1.12 -4.16 -15.82
CA ALA A 44 -0.96 -4.59 -14.42
C ALA A 44 -1.86 -5.81 -14.10
N LEU A 45 -3.14 -5.76 -14.48
CA LEU A 45 -4.06 -6.89 -14.32
C LEU A 45 -3.59 -8.13 -15.09
N GLY A 46 -3.09 -7.95 -16.32
CA GLY A 46 -2.57 -9.03 -17.13
C GLY A 46 -1.32 -9.68 -16.52
N ALA A 47 -0.47 -8.90 -15.84
CA ALA A 47 0.69 -9.43 -15.15
C ALA A 47 0.31 -10.23 -13.90
N LEU A 48 -0.64 -9.73 -13.10
CA LEU A 48 -1.17 -10.44 -11.93
C LEU A 48 -1.82 -11.76 -12.32
N ARG A 49 -2.60 -11.78 -13.41
CA ARG A 49 -3.18 -13.02 -13.94
C ARG A 49 -2.13 -14.03 -14.35
N ARG A 50 -1.10 -13.61 -15.11
CA ARG A 50 0.02 -14.50 -15.48
C ARG A 50 0.76 -15.05 -14.27
N PHE A 51 0.87 -14.26 -13.21
CA PHE A 51 1.47 -14.71 -11.97
C PHE A 51 0.60 -15.75 -11.26
N ALA A 52 -0.70 -15.48 -11.12
CA ALA A 52 -1.66 -16.41 -10.52
C ALA A 52 -1.68 -17.77 -11.24
N ASP A 53 -1.51 -17.79 -12.55
CA ASP A 53 -1.46 -19.01 -13.36
C ASP A 53 -0.09 -19.75 -13.31
N SER A 54 0.93 -19.19 -12.62
CA SER A 54 2.29 -19.73 -12.63
C SER A 54 2.60 -20.64 -11.44
N ASP A 55 3.55 -21.57 -11.61
CA ASP A 55 4.04 -22.44 -10.53
C ASP A 55 4.52 -21.67 -9.29
N SER A 56 5.03 -20.45 -9.52
CA SER A 56 5.43 -19.52 -8.46
C SER A 56 4.31 -19.22 -7.47
N TYR A 57 3.08 -19.10 -7.97
CA TYR A 57 1.88 -18.86 -7.17
C TYR A 57 1.22 -20.17 -6.75
N GLN A 58 1.11 -21.15 -7.65
CA GLN A 58 0.38 -22.41 -7.37
C GLN A 58 1.11 -23.32 -6.36
N ALA A 59 2.44 -23.28 -6.33
CA ALA A 59 3.25 -24.12 -5.47
C ALA A 59 4.52 -23.38 -4.99
N PRO A 60 4.37 -22.27 -4.23
CA PRO A 60 5.49 -21.39 -3.89
C PRO A 60 6.59 -22.07 -3.06
N LEU A 61 6.25 -23.17 -2.38
CA LEU A 61 7.15 -23.91 -1.50
C LEU A 61 7.89 -25.07 -2.20
N ASP A 62 7.62 -25.35 -3.48
CA ASP A 62 8.28 -26.44 -4.21
C ASP A 62 9.70 -26.08 -4.69
N PHE A 63 9.99 -24.79 -4.77
CA PHE A 63 11.30 -24.27 -5.14
C PHE A 63 12.32 -24.48 -4.00
N LYS A 64 13.61 -24.64 -4.34
CA LYS A 64 14.69 -24.86 -3.37
C LYS A 64 15.88 -23.95 -3.61
N ALA A 65 16.60 -23.64 -2.54
CA ALA A 65 17.80 -22.82 -2.53
C ALA A 65 17.60 -21.56 -3.38
N HIS A 66 18.46 -21.33 -4.39
CA HIS A 66 18.39 -20.14 -5.21
C HIS A 66 17.07 -20.01 -5.98
N ALA A 67 16.45 -21.12 -6.38
CA ALA A 67 15.14 -21.06 -7.05
C ALA A 67 14.03 -20.59 -6.12
N ALA A 68 14.12 -20.88 -4.81
CA ALA A 68 13.19 -20.34 -3.82
C ALA A 68 13.38 -18.83 -3.63
N LEU A 69 14.64 -18.37 -3.67
CA LEU A 69 14.98 -16.96 -3.62
C LEU A 69 14.49 -16.19 -4.86
N GLU A 70 14.71 -16.74 -6.06
CA GLU A 70 14.18 -16.17 -7.31
C GLU A 70 12.65 -16.14 -7.31
N ASN A 71 12.01 -17.20 -6.81
CA ASN A 71 10.57 -17.24 -6.65
C ASN A 71 10.10 -16.09 -5.76
N TYR A 72 10.70 -15.94 -4.58
CA TYR A 72 10.39 -14.84 -3.66
C TYR A 72 10.56 -13.45 -4.30
N TRP A 73 11.63 -13.21 -5.08
CA TRP A 73 11.79 -11.95 -5.80
C TRP A 73 10.67 -11.68 -6.80
N LYS A 74 10.16 -12.72 -7.46
CA LYS A 74 9.00 -12.60 -8.35
C LYS A 74 7.73 -12.22 -7.58
N TRP A 75 7.52 -12.77 -6.38
CA TRP A 75 6.42 -12.34 -5.50
C TRP A 75 6.51 -10.85 -5.18
N LYS A 76 7.71 -10.35 -4.83
CA LYS A 76 7.94 -8.91 -4.59
C LYS A 76 7.64 -8.04 -5.81
N GLU A 77 8.11 -8.44 -6.98
CA GLU A 77 7.88 -7.70 -8.24
C GLU A 77 6.38 -7.60 -8.53
N VAL A 78 5.65 -8.71 -8.38
CA VAL A 78 4.21 -8.74 -8.63
C VAL A 78 3.45 -7.96 -7.56
N GLY A 79 3.84 -8.02 -6.29
CA GLY A 79 3.30 -7.17 -5.23
C GLY A 79 3.47 -5.67 -5.52
N ALA A 80 4.63 -5.27 -6.07
CA ALA A 80 4.86 -3.89 -6.48
C ALA A 80 3.98 -3.49 -7.68
N GLN A 81 3.69 -4.40 -8.61
CA GLN A 81 2.73 -4.18 -9.70
C GLN A 81 1.29 -4.09 -9.18
N ALA A 82 0.92 -4.93 -8.19
CA ALA A 82 -0.40 -4.94 -7.57
C ALA A 82 -0.71 -3.60 -6.86
N ARG A 83 0.30 -3.00 -6.20
CA ARG A 83 0.20 -1.63 -5.69
C ARG A 83 -0.20 -0.64 -6.80
N TRP A 84 0.42 -0.72 -7.97
CA TRP A 84 0.10 0.19 -9.06
C TRP A 84 -1.30 -0.03 -9.63
N LEU A 85 -1.82 -1.26 -9.63
CA LEU A 85 -3.22 -1.53 -9.96
C LEU A 85 -4.17 -0.71 -9.08
N LEU A 86 -3.94 -0.68 -7.76
CA LEU A 86 -4.72 0.15 -6.83
C LEU A 86 -4.64 1.64 -7.19
N ILE A 87 -3.42 2.16 -7.40
CA ILE A 87 -3.22 3.56 -7.77
C ILE A 87 -3.92 3.90 -9.10
N TYR A 88 -3.88 3.01 -10.09
CA TYR A 88 -4.58 3.21 -11.35
C TYR A 88 -6.09 3.18 -11.18
N GLY A 89 -6.63 2.33 -10.31
CA GLY A 89 -8.04 2.32 -9.95
C GLY A 89 -8.48 3.64 -9.31
N ILE A 90 -7.66 4.19 -8.40
CA ILE A 90 -7.90 5.49 -7.78
C ILE A 90 -7.86 6.60 -8.85
N ASP A 91 -6.84 6.63 -9.69
CA ASP A 91 -6.71 7.58 -10.80
C ASP A 91 -7.94 7.56 -11.71
N LEU A 92 -8.42 6.36 -12.07
CA LEU A 92 -9.55 6.15 -12.96
C LEU A 92 -10.90 6.53 -12.35
N GLY A 93 -11.00 6.73 -11.04
CA GLY A 93 -12.28 7.06 -10.40
C GLY A 93 -13.09 5.85 -9.94
N LEU A 94 -12.47 4.68 -9.73
CA LEU A 94 -13.17 3.53 -9.14
C LEU A 94 -13.60 3.85 -7.71
N SER A 95 -14.83 3.51 -7.33
CA SER A 95 -15.36 3.78 -5.98
C SER A 95 -14.64 2.94 -4.91
N GLY A 96 -14.80 3.34 -3.64
CA GLY A 96 -14.30 2.56 -2.51
C GLY A 96 -14.80 1.11 -2.51
N ASP A 97 -16.06 0.87 -2.87
CA ASP A 97 -16.62 -0.50 -2.97
C ASP A 97 -15.93 -1.38 -4.01
N VAL A 98 -15.42 -0.79 -5.09
CA VAL A 98 -14.65 -1.52 -6.10
C VAL A 98 -13.20 -1.68 -5.67
N LEU A 99 -12.61 -0.66 -5.04
CA LEU A 99 -11.22 -0.65 -4.61
C LEU A 99 -10.95 -1.55 -3.41
N ARG A 100 -11.89 -1.64 -2.46
CA ARG A 100 -11.74 -2.43 -1.22
C ARG A 100 -11.43 -3.91 -1.48
N PRO A 101 -12.22 -4.68 -2.25
CA PRO A 101 -11.89 -6.08 -2.52
C PRO A 101 -10.59 -6.24 -3.32
N ILE A 102 -10.21 -5.26 -4.14
CA ILE A 102 -8.90 -5.28 -4.80
C ILE A 102 -7.79 -5.13 -3.76
N TYR A 103 -7.93 -4.18 -2.84
CA TYR A 103 -6.96 -3.94 -1.79
C TYR A 103 -6.74 -5.18 -0.91
N GLN A 104 -7.82 -5.84 -0.47
CA GLN A 104 -7.72 -7.02 0.38
C GLN A 104 -6.93 -8.15 -0.28
N GLU A 105 -7.12 -8.37 -1.59
CA GLU A 105 -6.34 -9.35 -2.34
C GLU A 105 -4.88 -8.92 -2.56
N VAL A 106 -4.63 -7.61 -2.71
CA VAL A 106 -3.25 -7.09 -2.74
C VAL A 106 -2.57 -7.26 -1.38
N ALA A 107 -3.27 -7.01 -0.27
CA ALA A 107 -2.73 -7.23 1.08
C ALA A 107 -2.44 -8.72 1.30
N ALA A 108 -3.37 -9.60 0.95
CA ALA A 108 -3.19 -11.05 1.01
C ALA A 108 -2.00 -11.54 0.16
N LEU A 109 -1.81 -10.98 -1.04
CA LEU A 109 -0.65 -11.26 -1.90
C LEU A 109 0.69 -10.93 -1.19
N TRP A 110 0.75 -9.81 -0.48
CA TRP A 110 1.95 -9.43 0.28
C TRP A 110 2.17 -10.31 1.52
N ILE A 111 1.09 -10.74 2.20
CA ILE A 111 1.16 -11.68 3.33
C ILE A 111 1.63 -13.06 2.83
N ASP A 112 1.13 -13.55 1.70
CA ASP A 112 1.62 -14.78 1.06
C ASP A 112 3.09 -14.65 0.63
N ALA A 113 3.52 -13.47 0.16
CA ALA A 113 4.92 -13.20 -0.15
C ALA A 113 5.84 -13.31 1.08
N ALA A 114 5.34 -13.03 2.29
CA ALA A 114 6.07 -13.26 3.54
C ALA A 114 6.36 -14.74 3.77
N SER A 115 5.39 -15.60 3.48
CA SER A 115 5.57 -17.06 3.56
C SER A 115 6.55 -17.56 2.50
N ALA A 116 6.53 -17.01 1.28
CA ALA A 116 7.54 -17.29 0.26
C ALA A 116 8.95 -16.81 0.69
N ALA A 117 9.04 -15.68 1.38
CA ALA A 117 10.29 -15.15 1.92
C ALA A 117 10.86 -16.06 3.03
N GLU A 118 10.01 -16.53 3.95
CA GLU A 118 10.39 -17.46 5.01
C GLU A 118 10.92 -18.77 4.43
N HIS A 119 10.22 -19.32 3.45
CA HIS A 119 10.66 -20.51 2.74
C HIS A 119 12.00 -20.31 2.04
N ALA A 120 12.17 -19.20 1.32
CA ALA A 120 13.44 -18.86 0.68
C ALA A 120 14.59 -18.75 1.70
N ARG A 121 14.32 -18.14 2.87
CA ARG A 121 15.29 -18.02 3.97
C ARG A 121 15.70 -19.39 4.51
N ALA A 122 14.73 -20.24 4.84
CA ALA A 122 14.98 -21.58 5.35
C ALA A 122 15.72 -22.44 4.32
N SER A 123 15.30 -22.38 3.05
CA SER A 123 15.90 -23.18 1.97
C SER A 123 17.32 -22.75 1.65
N MET A 124 17.60 -21.44 1.64
CA MET A 124 18.97 -20.93 1.46
C MET A 124 19.88 -21.26 2.64
N ALA A 125 19.38 -21.14 3.88
CA ALA A 125 20.16 -21.50 5.06
C ALA A 125 20.53 -22.99 5.09
N GLN A 126 19.64 -23.86 4.61
CA GLN A 126 19.93 -25.28 4.45
C GLN A 126 21.03 -25.54 3.40
N GLU A 127 21.04 -24.80 2.29
CA GLU A 127 22.02 -24.95 1.22
C GLU A 127 23.41 -24.43 1.62
N THR A 128 23.47 -23.26 2.25
CA THR A 128 24.74 -22.57 2.54
C THR A 128 25.31 -22.91 3.92
N GLY A 129 24.50 -23.44 4.83
CA GLY A 129 24.85 -23.68 6.23
C GLY A 129 24.90 -22.42 7.10
N ALA A 130 24.43 -21.28 6.60
CA ALA A 130 24.40 -20.00 7.31
C ALA A 130 23.22 -19.13 6.86
N ASP A 131 22.87 -18.10 7.64
CA ASP A 131 21.87 -17.12 7.20
C ASP A 131 22.33 -16.40 5.93
N TYR A 132 21.50 -16.45 4.89
CA TYR A 132 21.76 -15.83 3.60
C TYR A 132 21.29 -14.35 3.55
N GLY A 133 20.56 -13.88 4.56
CA GLY A 133 20.08 -12.49 4.62
C GLY A 133 18.89 -12.22 3.70
N VAL A 134 17.96 -13.18 3.57
CA VAL A 134 16.71 -12.97 2.82
C VAL A 134 15.86 -11.93 3.58
N ALA A 135 15.69 -10.75 2.98
CA ALA A 135 14.97 -9.62 3.57
C ALA A 135 13.46 -9.87 3.69
N ALA A 136 12.78 -9.06 4.52
CA ALA A 136 11.32 -9.00 4.58
C ALA A 136 10.70 -8.59 3.22
N PRO A 137 9.43 -8.94 2.94
CA PRO A 137 8.76 -8.64 1.68
C PRO A 137 8.88 -7.19 1.24
N ILE A 138 8.68 -6.23 2.16
CA ILE A 138 8.88 -4.81 1.92
C ILE A 138 10.03 -4.32 2.79
N ASN A 139 11.07 -3.77 2.16
CA ASN A 139 12.17 -3.11 2.85
C ASN A 139 11.84 -1.62 3.05
N THR A 140 11.40 -1.25 4.24
CA THR A 140 11.01 0.13 4.58
C THR A 140 12.20 1.10 4.56
N ARG A 141 13.44 0.64 4.44
CA ARG A 141 14.64 1.49 4.35
C ARG A 141 15.03 1.82 2.91
N THR A 142 14.33 1.28 1.91
CA THR A 142 14.56 1.54 0.49
C THR A 142 13.39 2.33 -0.13
N ASP A 143 13.36 2.43 -1.45
CA ASP A 143 12.25 3.00 -2.21
C ASP A 143 10.95 2.17 -2.10
N GLU A 144 11.03 0.93 -1.61
CA GLU A 144 9.87 0.10 -1.28
C GLU A 144 9.03 0.68 -0.13
N TYR A 145 9.55 1.64 0.64
CA TYR A 145 8.79 2.36 1.67
C TYR A 145 7.48 2.97 1.13
N ALA A 146 7.48 3.45 -0.11
CA ALA A 146 6.27 3.98 -0.74
C ALA A 146 5.16 2.91 -0.88
N ILE A 147 5.52 1.62 -0.92
CA ILE A 147 4.59 0.49 -0.91
C ILE A 147 3.95 0.37 0.48
N ALA A 148 4.74 0.36 1.55
CA ALA A 148 4.24 0.31 2.93
C ALA A 148 3.25 1.45 3.22
N VAL A 149 3.62 2.69 2.91
CA VAL A 149 2.73 3.86 3.10
C VAL A 149 1.44 3.70 2.30
N THR A 150 1.51 3.19 1.06
CA THR A 150 0.31 2.96 0.25
C THR A 150 -0.59 1.91 0.87
N LEU A 151 -0.06 0.76 1.29
CA LEU A 151 -0.85 -0.33 1.86
C LEU A 151 -1.51 0.06 3.17
N LEU A 152 -0.76 0.67 4.09
CA LEU A 152 -1.29 1.05 5.40
C LEU A 152 -2.29 2.22 5.31
N SER A 153 -2.03 3.19 4.42
CA SER A 153 -3.00 4.26 4.18
C SER A 153 -4.31 3.74 3.58
N LEU A 154 -4.22 2.82 2.61
CA LEU A 154 -5.40 2.23 1.98
C LEU A 154 -6.15 1.27 2.89
N ALA A 155 -5.48 0.62 3.85
CA ALA A 155 -6.15 -0.17 4.90
C ALA A 155 -7.21 0.67 5.62
N THR A 156 -6.84 1.90 5.98
CA THR A 156 -7.76 2.85 6.61
C THR A 156 -8.81 3.37 5.63
N LEU A 157 -8.38 3.87 4.47
CA LEU A 157 -9.26 4.52 3.49
C LEU A 157 -10.27 3.59 2.84
N LEU A 158 -10.05 2.28 2.90
CA LEU A 158 -10.93 1.26 2.34
C LEU A 158 -11.57 0.39 3.43
N ASP A 159 -11.55 0.80 4.70
CA ASP A 159 -12.18 0.08 5.80
C ASP A 159 -11.74 -1.40 5.85
N ALA A 160 -10.42 -1.61 5.83
CA ALA A 160 -9.74 -2.91 5.79
C ALA A 160 -8.58 -2.94 6.81
N GLN A 161 -8.80 -2.33 7.99
CA GLN A 161 -7.78 -2.23 9.03
C GLN A 161 -7.45 -3.57 9.70
N ASP A 162 -8.32 -4.58 9.55
CA ASP A 162 -8.08 -5.95 10.00
C ASP A 162 -6.84 -6.59 9.34
N ASP A 163 -6.41 -6.08 8.17
CA ASP A 163 -5.21 -6.56 7.47
C ASP A 163 -3.90 -6.00 8.08
N VAL A 164 -3.98 -4.89 8.83
CA VAL A 164 -2.81 -4.14 9.34
C VAL A 164 -1.89 -4.98 10.24
N PRO A 165 -2.39 -5.77 11.22
CA PRO A 165 -1.50 -6.57 12.06
C PRO A 165 -0.64 -7.56 11.27
N ALA A 166 -1.22 -8.24 10.28
CA ALA A 166 -0.50 -9.18 9.43
C ALA A 166 0.48 -8.47 8.48
N LEU A 167 0.12 -7.30 7.97
CA LEU A 167 1.04 -6.46 7.19
C LEU A 167 2.25 -6.02 8.03
N ASP A 168 2.02 -5.52 9.23
CA ASP A 168 3.08 -5.05 10.13
C ASP A 168 4.02 -6.21 10.53
N GLU A 169 3.46 -7.32 11.01
CA GLU A 169 4.25 -8.47 11.48
C GLU A 169 4.96 -9.20 10.34
N HIS A 170 4.25 -9.59 9.29
CA HIS A 170 4.79 -10.52 8.29
C HIS A 170 5.42 -9.82 7.09
N VAL A 171 4.88 -8.67 6.69
CA VAL A 171 5.32 -7.97 5.47
C VAL A 171 6.41 -6.95 5.78
N LEU A 172 6.27 -6.22 6.89
CA LEU A 172 7.23 -5.21 7.33
C LEU A 172 8.23 -5.74 8.36
N ALA A 173 7.96 -6.91 8.97
CA ALA A 173 8.76 -7.47 10.06
C ALA A 173 8.96 -6.47 11.22
N PHE A 174 7.92 -5.68 11.51
CA PHE A 174 7.93 -4.58 12.48
C PHE A 174 9.00 -3.50 12.22
N ASP A 175 9.58 -3.42 11.02
CA ASP A 175 10.53 -2.34 10.65
C ASP A 175 9.75 -1.08 10.25
N THR A 176 9.04 -0.50 11.22
CA THR A 176 8.24 0.70 11.06
C THR A 176 8.97 1.96 11.53
N ASP A 177 8.48 3.11 11.07
CA ASP A 177 8.95 4.43 11.47
C ASP A 177 7.77 5.25 11.98
N GLN A 178 8.03 6.49 12.41
CA GLN A 178 7.02 7.35 13.01
C GLN A 178 5.76 7.49 12.14
N LEU A 179 5.88 7.60 10.81
CA LEU A 179 4.68 7.67 9.97
C LEU A 179 3.96 6.33 9.89
N LEU A 180 4.69 5.23 9.68
CA LEU A 180 4.09 3.90 9.57
C LEU A 180 3.36 3.51 10.86
N ASP A 181 3.91 3.83 12.03
CA ASP A 181 3.27 3.57 13.32
C ASP A 181 1.91 4.30 13.44
N TYR A 182 1.85 5.57 13.04
CA TYR A 182 0.59 6.31 13.04
C TYR A 182 -0.44 5.69 12.09
N LEU A 183 -0.02 5.19 10.92
CA LEU A 183 -0.92 4.51 9.98
C LEU A 183 -1.35 3.12 10.49
N CYS A 184 -0.49 2.45 11.27
CA CYS A 184 -0.78 1.18 11.91
C CYS A 184 -1.75 1.30 13.11
N ALA A 185 -1.81 2.45 13.76
CA ALA A 185 -2.57 2.68 15.00
C ALA A 185 -4.09 2.38 14.89
N GLY A 186 -4.63 2.35 13.68
CA GLY A 186 -6.01 1.97 13.44
C GLY A 186 -6.30 0.47 13.62
N GLY A 187 -5.35 -0.39 13.23
CA GLY A 187 -5.45 -1.86 13.39
C GLY A 187 -4.66 -2.41 14.57
N LEU A 188 -3.81 -1.60 15.20
CA LEU A 188 -2.94 -1.99 16.31
C LEU A 188 -3.12 -1.07 17.52
N GLN A 189 -3.18 -1.68 18.72
CA GLN A 189 -3.14 -0.95 19.99
C GLN A 189 -1.69 -0.61 20.35
N LEU A 190 -1.07 0.31 19.60
CA LEU A 190 0.30 0.73 19.83
C LEU A 190 0.41 1.50 21.15
N GLN A 191 1.34 1.07 22.02
CA GLN A 191 1.61 1.76 23.28
C GLN A 191 2.56 2.95 23.11
N GLN A 192 3.43 2.89 22.10
CA GLN A 192 4.42 3.91 21.77
C GLN A 192 4.55 3.97 20.25
N VAL A 193 4.90 5.15 19.75
CA VAL A 193 5.24 5.39 18.35
C VAL A 193 6.72 5.75 18.28
N SER A 194 7.37 5.35 17.20
CA SER A 194 8.75 5.69 16.89
C SER A 194 8.92 7.21 16.79
N GLU A 195 10.11 7.68 17.17
CA GLU A 195 10.55 9.06 16.97
C GLU A 195 11.40 9.21 15.69
N GLU A 196 11.74 8.10 15.03
CA GLU A 196 12.55 8.07 13.81
C GLU A 196 11.68 8.19 12.56
N LEU A 197 12.13 8.99 11.58
CA LEU A 197 11.63 8.93 10.21
C LEU A 197 12.72 8.35 9.32
N LEU A 198 12.44 7.20 8.69
CA LEU A 198 13.37 6.52 7.79
C LEU A 198 13.63 7.36 6.54
N HIS A 199 12.60 8.03 6.04
CA HIS A 199 12.67 8.82 4.80
C HIS A 199 12.24 10.26 5.01
N LYS A 200 13.21 11.17 4.94
CA LYS A 200 12.94 12.61 5.10
C LYS A 200 12.10 13.22 3.98
N ARG A 201 12.03 12.60 2.79
CA ARG A 201 11.33 13.18 1.64
C ARG A 201 10.25 12.21 1.11
N PRO A 202 8.96 12.59 1.16
CA PRO A 202 8.41 13.88 1.63
C PRO A 202 8.24 14.04 3.15
N TYR A 203 8.34 12.95 3.91
CA TYR A 203 7.71 12.86 5.24
C TYR A 203 8.36 13.69 6.35
N GLY A 204 9.60 14.14 6.18
CA GLY A 204 10.24 15.09 7.11
C GLY A 204 9.51 16.43 7.20
N ALA A 205 8.72 16.81 6.19
CA ALA A 205 7.87 17.99 6.25
C ALA A 205 6.60 17.80 7.12
N MET A 206 6.29 16.55 7.54
CA MET A 206 5.24 16.25 8.52
C MET A 206 5.72 16.34 9.97
N LYS A 207 7.01 16.61 10.21
CA LYS A 207 7.56 16.75 11.56
C LYS A 207 6.75 17.70 12.47
N PRO A 208 6.29 18.88 12.00
CA PRO A 208 5.46 19.76 12.84
C PRO A 208 4.11 19.16 13.26
N PHE A 209 3.60 18.15 12.56
CA PHE A 209 2.43 17.38 12.95
C PHE A 209 2.78 16.36 14.05
N PHE A 210 3.88 15.61 13.86
CA PHE A 210 4.30 14.59 14.84
C PHE A 210 4.73 15.16 16.20
N GLU A 211 5.17 16.42 16.25
CA GLU A 211 5.60 17.09 17.49
C GLU A 211 4.45 17.76 18.26
N GLN A 212 3.20 17.67 17.77
CA GLN A 212 2.07 18.28 18.47
C GLN A 212 1.67 17.46 19.71
N LEU A 213 1.25 18.15 20.77
CA LEU A 213 0.65 17.51 21.94
C LEU A 213 -0.75 16.95 21.64
N GLU A 214 -1.50 17.67 20.81
CA GLU A 214 -2.79 17.25 20.27
C GLU A 214 -2.63 17.11 18.75
N ALA A 215 -2.99 15.94 18.22
CA ALA A 215 -2.91 15.67 16.79
C ALA A 215 -3.99 16.46 16.04
N LEU A 216 -3.60 17.55 15.40
CA LEU A 216 -4.47 18.46 14.64
C LEU A 216 -4.03 18.52 13.17
N PRO A 217 -4.94 18.74 12.21
CA PRO A 217 -4.62 18.67 10.78
C PRO A 217 -3.84 19.90 10.25
N ASP A 218 -3.79 21.02 10.97
CA ASP A 218 -3.23 22.29 10.47
C ASP A 218 -1.81 22.17 9.87
N PRO A 219 -0.85 21.44 10.48
CA PRO A 219 0.49 21.32 9.92
C PRO A 219 0.55 20.47 8.65
N LEU A 220 -0.51 19.72 8.32
CA LEU A 220 -0.60 18.95 7.09
C LEU A 220 -0.95 19.83 5.88
N LEU A 221 -1.47 21.05 6.07
CA LEU A 221 -1.77 21.98 4.98
C LEU A 221 -0.48 22.47 4.26
N PRO A 222 0.55 23.00 4.96
CA PRO A 222 1.84 23.29 4.33
C PRO A 222 2.54 22.05 3.74
N TYR A 223 2.34 20.87 4.34
CA TYR A 223 2.86 19.62 3.80
C TYR A 223 2.26 19.31 2.41
N LEU A 224 0.93 19.31 2.29
CA LEU A 224 0.23 19.09 1.01
C LEU A 224 0.65 20.14 -0.04
N GLN A 225 0.72 21.40 0.35
CA GLN A 225 1.13 22.50 -0.52
C GLN A 225 2.54 22.26 -1.10
N THR A 226 3.53 21.98 -0.25
CA THR A 226 4.93 21.92 -0.69
C THR A 226 5.30 20.56 -1.28
N GLN A 227 4.88 19.46 -0.65
CA GLN A 227 5.33 18.11 -1.00
C GLN A 227 4.52 17.46 -2.11
N TYR A 228 3.29 17.91 -2.35
CA TYR A 228 2.46 17.43 -3.45
C TYR A 228 2.23 18.53 -4.49
N GLN A 229 1.57 19.63 -4.10
CA GLN A 229 1.10 20.62 -5.09
C GLN A 229 2.24 21.35 -5.79
N GLU A 230 3.27 21.80 -5.08
CA GLU A 230 4.43 22.46 -5.67
C GLU A 230 5.40 21.45 -6.29
N PHE A 231 5.69 20.35 -5.59
CA PHE A 231 6.59 19.32 -6.06
C PHE A 231 6.14 18.69 -7.38
N LEU A 232 4.87 18.32 -7.52
CA LEU A 232 4.35 17.68 -8.73
C LEU A 232 4.20 18.64 -9.91
N LYS A 233 4.30 19.97 -9.69
CA LYS A 233 4.41 20.97 -10.77
C LYS A 233 5.82 21.07 -11.34
N LEU A 234 6.84 20.56 -10.65
CA LEU A 234 8.22 20.56 -11.15
C LEU A 234 8.37 19.63 -12.35
N SER A 235 9.32 19.94 -13.23
CA SER A 235 9.66 19.03 -14.33
C SER A 235 10.21 17.69 -13.80
N PRO A 236 10.06 16.57 -14.53
CA PRO A 236 10.62 15.28 -14.10
C PRO A 236 12.12 15.33 -13.78
N LYS A 237 12.88 16.15 -14.51
CA LYS A 237 14.31 16.37 -14.25
C LYS A 237 14.55 17.04 -12.89
N GLN A 238 13.71 18.01 -12.51
CA GLN A 238 13.79 18.68 -11.21
C GLN A 238 13.32 17.76 -10.08
N GLN A 239 12.28 16.96 -10.31
CA GLN A 239 11.78 16.00 -9.32
C GLN A 239 12.87 15.00 -8.90
N LYS A 240 13.66 14.53 -9.87
CA LYS A 240 14.79 13.60 -9.67
C LYS A 240 16.03 14.22 -9.01
N LYS A 241 16.05 15.52 -8.72
CA LYS A 241 17.17 16.14 -8.00
C LYS A 241 17.09 15.80 -6.50
N GLY A 242 18.22 15.42 -5.93
CA GLY A 242 18.37 15.12 -4.50
C GLY A 242 17.96 13.69 -4.14
N ALA A 243 17.64 13.47 -2.87
CA ALA A 243 17.12 12.19 -2.40
C ALA A 243 15.81 11.82 -3.13
N PRO A 244 15.53 10.53 -3.36
CA PRO A 244 14.26 10.07 -3.91
C PRO A 244 13.07 10.68 -3.18
N TRP A 245 12.02 11.04 -3.92
CA TRP A 245 10.74 11.43 -3.33
C TRP A 245 9.86 10.19 -3.29
N LEU A 246 9.51 9.72 -2.08
CA LEU A 246 8.84 8.44 -1.86
C LEU A 246 7.35 8.57 -1.55
N GLY A 247 6.71 9.66 -1.99
CA GLY A 247 5.26 9.84 -1.80
C GLY A 247 4.43 8.81 -2.57
N THR A 248 3.12 8.75 -2.27
CA THR A 248 2.21 7.74 -2.83
C THR A 248 1.68 8.07 -4.23
N GLY A 249 2.55 8.62 -5.08
CA GLY A 249 2.21 9.02 -6.45
C GLY A 249 1.57 10.41 -6.51
N TYR A 250 0.39 10.52 -7.12
CA TYR A 250 -0.33 11.81 -7.16
C TYR A 250 -1.10 12.12 -5.89
N TRP A 251 -1.50 11.06 -5.16
CA TRP A 251 -2.42 11.11 -4.02
C TRP A 251 -1.62 11.19 -2.73
N ALA A 252 -2.03 12.08 -1.81
CA ALA A 252 -1.52 12.14 -0.44
C ALA A 252 -2.33 11.19 0.44
N LEU A 253 -2.10 9.89 0.24
CA LEU A 253 -2.89 8.83 0.90
C LEU A 253 -2.68 8.86 2.41
N GLU A 254 -1.45 9.14 2.86
CA GLU A 254 -1.10 9.23 4.27
C GLU A 254 -1.90 10.32 5.01
N VAL A 255 -2.10 11.49 4.38
CA VAL A 255 -2.86 12.59 4.98
C VAL A 255 -4.34 12.23 5.08
N ALA A 256 -4.89 11.60 4.04
CA ALA A 256 -6.27 11.14 4.02
C ALA A 256 -6.52 10.04 5.06
N ALA A 257 -5.61 9.08 5.21
CA ALA A 257 -5.70 8.04 6.21
C ALA A 257 -5.67 8.61 7.64
N LEU A 258 -4.71 9.50 7.95
CA LEU A 258 -4.66 10.20 9.24
C LEU A 258 -5.98 10.94 9.54
N THR A 259 -6.58 11.55 8.52
CA THR A 259 -7.85 12.27 8.67
C THR A 259 -9.03 11.37 9.03
N VAL A 260 -9.03 10.12 8.58
CA VAL A 260 -10.00 9.11 9.02
C VAL A 260 -9.68 8.64 10.44
N LEU A 261 -8.42 8.28 10.72
CA LEU A 261 -7.99 7.74 12.03
C LEU A 261 -8.28 8.70 13.19
N TYR A 262 -8.05 10.00 12.97
CA TYR A 262 -8.27 11.02 13.99
C TYR A 262 -9.65 11.68 13.94
N GLY A 263 -10.51 11.30 12.98
CA GLY A 263 -11.87 11.84 12.87
C GLY A 263 -11.95 13.35 12.66
N TRP A 264 -10.94 13.96 12.03
CA TRP A 264 -10.86 15.42 11.89
C TRP A 264 -11.92 15.99 10.93
N GLU A 265 -12.34 17.22 11.17
CA GLU A 265 -12.99 18.02 10.12
C GLU A 265 -11.96 18.33 9.02
N ASP A 266 -12.30 18.08 7.76
CA ASP A 266 -11.32 18.03 6.66
C ASP A 266 -11.56 19.04 5.52
N SER A 267 -12.45 20.02 5.71
CA SER A 267 -12.78 21.03 4.70
C SER A 267 -11.56 21.76 4.15
N ALA A 268 -10.57 22.07 5.01
CA ALA A 268 -9.35 22.73 4.58
C ALA A 268 -8.46 21.81 3.70
N LEU A 269 -8.42 20.51 4.01
CA LEU A 269 -7.63 19.51 3.26
C LEU A 269 -8.25 19.23 1.89
N ARG A 270 -9.59 19.26 1.77
CA ARG A 270 -10.35 19.08 0.52
C ARG A 270 -10.01 20.11 -0.57
N ALA A 271 -9.42 21.25 -0.20
CA ALA A 271 -8.96 22.24 -1.17
C ALA A 271 -7.74 21.73 -2.00
N SER A 272 -7.01 20.74 -1.49
CA SER A 272 -5.88 20.13 -2.21
C SER A 272 -6.39 19.13 -3.25
N PRO A 273 -5.98 19.22 -4.53
CA PRO A 273 -6.36 18.24 -5.54
C PRO A 273 -5.69 16.87 -5.30
N HIS A 274 -4.72 16.80 -4.40
CA HIS A 274 -3.99 15.57 -4.04
C HIS A 274 -4.64 14.81 -2.89
N TYR A 275 -5.64 15.41 -2.24
CA TYR A 275 -6.36 14.80 -1.13
C TYR A 275 -7.57 14.01 -1.65
N PRO A 276 -7.59 12.67 -1.54
CA PRO A 276 -8.69 11.83 -2.05
C PRO A 276 -9.91 11.87 -1.12
N ALA A 277 -10.59 13.00 -1.09
CA ALA A 277 -11.71 13.27 -0.18
C ALA A 277 -12.83 12.21 -0.24
N ASP A 278 -13.10 11.67 -1.43
CA ASP A 278 -14.16 10.67 -1.62
C ASP A 278 -13.83 9.31 -0.97
N LEU A 279 -12.54 8.97 -0.82
CA LEU A 279 -12.12 7.77 -0.09
C LEU A 279 -12.22 7.98 1.43
N VAL A 280 -12.02 9.20 1.91
CA VAL A 280 -12.25 9.57 3.31
C VAL A 280 -13.74 9.49 3.64
N ASP A 281 -14.59 10.01 2.75
CA ASP A 281 -16.04 9.92 2.86
C ASP A 281 -16.52 8.45 2.85
N TYR A 282 -15.93 7.63 1.98
CA TYR A 282 -16.20 6.19 1.92
C TYR A 282 -15.89 5.50 3.27
N ALA A 283 -14.67 5.70 3.80
CA ALA A 283 -14.26 5.08 5.07
C ALA A 283 -15.17 5.51 6.24
N ARG A 284 -15.48 6.80 6.34
CA ARG A 284 -16.40 7.32 7.37
C ARG A 284 -17.81 6.75 7.23
N GLY A 285 -18.31 6.63 6.01
CA GLY A 285 -19.61 6.03 5.73
C GLY A 285 -19.68 4.57 6.18
N ARG A 286 -18.60 3.81 5.97
CA ARG A 286 -18.46 2.42 6.42
C ARG A 286 -18.43 2.30 7.95
N LEU A 287 -17.64 3.15 8.63
CA LEU A 287 -17.56 3.19 10.09
C LEU A 287 -18.93 3.50 10.72
N ALA A 288 -19.66 4.50 10.21
CA ALA A 288 -20.99 4.83 10.72
C ALA A 288 -22.03 3.70 10.51
N GLN A 289 -21.88 2.90 9.44
CA GLN A 289 -22.72 1.73 9.21
C GLN A 289 -22.43 0.60 10.21
N ALA A 290 -21.16 0.40 10.57
CA ALA A 290 -20.79 -0.59 11.58
C ALA A 290 -21.37 -0.21 12.96
N GLU A 291 -21.21 1.05 13.37
CA GLU A 291 -21.73 1.54 14.66
C GLU A 291 -23.27 1.49 14.76
N SER A 292 -23.98 1.70 13.65
CA SER A 292 -25.45 1.64 13.62
C SER A 292 -26.02 0.22 13.47
N GLY A 293 -25.23 -0.74 12.98
CA GLY A 293 -25.64 -2.15 12.86
C GLY A 293 -25.53 -2.95 14.16
N ASP A 294 -24.77 -2.46 15.15
CA ASP A 294 -24.61 -3.05 16.47
C ASP A 294 -25.60 -2.47 17.53
N SER A 295 -26.60 -1.68 17.10
CA SER A 295 -27.64 -1.07 17.96
C SER A 295 -28.99 -1.81 17.95
#